data_AF-A0A975H3H0-F1
#
_entry.id   AF-A0A975H3H0-F1
#
_cell.length_a   1.000
_cell.length_b   1.000
_cell.length_c   1.000
_cell.angle_alpha   90.00
_cell.angle_beta   90.00
_cell.angle_gamma   90.00
#
_symmetry.space_group_name_H-M   'P 1'
#
loop_
_entity.id
_entity.type
_entity.pdbx_description
1 polymer ?
#
loop_
_entity_poly.entity_id
_entity_poly.type
_entity_poly.pdbx_seq_one_letter_code
_entity_poly.pdbx_strand_id
1 'polypeptide(L)'
;MNLSGETIAGFITGLGAVLLVALFYFWKGRRERRFDERYETVHAKARTISWGITVIVLALMWLGALIFEGASLAFILVATAYGIMLISYAVAVFILNRKL
;
A
#
# COMPACT_ATOMS: atom_id res chain seq x y z
N MET A 1 52.85 -0.56 -13.24
CA MET A 1 52.23 0.05 -12.04
C MET A 1 52.44 -0.90 -10.88
N ASN A 2 53.29 -0.55 -9.92
CA ASN A 2 53.47 -1.36 -8.71
C ASN A 2 52.28 -1.09 -7.78
N LEU A 3 51.32 -2.02 -7.73
CA LEU A 3 50.22 -1.97 -6.78
C LEU A 3 50.81 -2.17 -5.37
N SER A 4 50.85 -1.12 -4.56
CA SER A 4 51.26 -1.23 -3.16
C SER A 4 50.28 -2.12 -2.40
N GLY A 5 50.77 -2.90 -1.43
CA GLY A 5 49.92 -3.78 -0.61
C GLY A 5 48.76 -3.03 0.08
N GLU A 6 48.95 -1.74 0.38
CA GLU A 6 47.94 -0.85 0.93
C GLU A 6 46.79 -0.56 -0.06
N THR A 7 47.11 -0.43 -1.35
CA THR A 7 46.10 -0.20 -2.40
C THR A 7 45.21 -1.43 -2.60
N ILE A 8 45.81 -2.63 -2.53
CA ILE A 8 45.10 -3.90 -2.62
C ILE A 8 44.25 -4.14 -1.37
N ALA A 9 44.79 -3.85 -0.18
CA ALA A 9 44.06 -3.97 1.08
C ALA A 9 42.86 -3.02 1.11
N GLY A 10 43.06 -1.74 0.74
CA GLY A 10 42.00 -0.72 0.66
C GLY A 10 40.89 -1.12 -0.31
N PHE A 11 41.24 -1.65 -1.48
CA PHE A 11 40.29 -2.16 -2.46
C PHE A 11 39.47 -3.33 -1.91
N ILE A 12 40.12 -4.34 -1.30
CA ILE A 12 39.44 -5.50 -0.73
C ILE A 12 38.49 -5.09 0.40
N THR A 13 38.91 -4.18 1.28
CA THR A 13 38.04 -3.69 2.36
C THR A 13 36.86 -2.87 1.84
N GLY A 14 37.07 -2.01 0.83
CA GLY A 14 35.99 -1.24 0.22
C GLY A 14 34.97 -2.13 -0.49
N LEU A 15 35.44 -3.11 -1.25
CA LEU A 15 34.59 -4.07 -1.95
C LEU A 15 33.81 -4.95 -0.96
N GLY A 16 34.46 -5.39 0.12
CA GLY A 16 33.83 -6.14 1.20
C GLY A 16 32.73 -5.35 1.91
N ALA A 17 32.95 -4.07 2.20
CA ALA A 17 31.94 -3.21 2.82
C ALA A 17 30.71 -3.00 1.90
N VAL A 18 30.93 -2.74 0.61
CA VAL A 18 29.84 -2.58 -0.37
C VAL A 18 29.05 -3.89 -0.53
N LEU A 19 29.73 -5.03 -0.59
CA LEU A 19 29.09 -6.34 -0.67
C LEU A 19 28.25 -6.65 0.57
N LEU A 20 28.74 -6.30 1.77
CA LEU A 20 27.99 -6.50 3.02
C LEU A 20 26.73 -5.65 3.08
N VAL A 21 26.81 -4.37 2.68
CA VAL A 21 25.64 -3.49 2.62
C VAL A 21 24.63 -4.00 1.59
N ALA A 22 25.10 -4.40 0.40
CA ALA A 22 24.24 -4.98 -0.63
C ALA A 22 23.57 -6.28 -0.16
N LEU A 23 24.32 -7.19 0.46
CA LEU A 23 23.79 -8.43 1.02
C LEU A 23 22.74 -8.17 2.10
N PHE A 24 22.99 -7.25 3.02
CA PHE A 24 22.04 -6.90 4.07
C PHE A 24 20.76 -6.29 3.50
N TYR A 25 20.88 -5.43 2.49
CA TYR A 25 19.74 -4.84 1.78
C TYR A 25 18.89 -5.91 1.08
N PHE A 26 19.53 -6.84 0.36
CA PHE A 26 18.83 -7.96 -0.30
C PHE A 26 18.19 -8.93 0.69
N TRP A 27 18.87 -9.26 1.80
CA TRP A 27 18.33 -10.11 2.85
C TRP A 27 17.11 -9.48 3.51
N LYS A 28 17.18 -8.19 3.84
CA LYS A 28 16.07 -7.43 4.42
C LYS A 28 14.90 -7.34 3.45
N GLY A 29 15.15 -7.02 2.17
CA GLY A 29 14.12 -6.96 1.15
C GLY A 29 13.42 -8.30 0.89
N ARG A 30 14.16 -9.41 0.98
CA ARG A 30 13.60 -10.77 0.86
C ARG A 30 12.75 -11.16 2.08
N ARG A 31 13.15 -10.75 3.29
CA ARG A 31 12.40 -10.99 4.54
C ARG A 31 11.09 -10.21 4.61
N GLU A 32 11.10 -8.98 4.08
CA GLU A 32 9.95 -8.08 4.10
C GLU A 32 9.05 -8.22 2.85
N ARG A 33 9.33 -9.18 1.96
CA ARG A 33 8.63 -9.37 0.66
C ARG A 33 8.51 -8.10 -0.19
N ARG A 34 9.44 -7.14 -0.02
CA ARG A 34 9.42 -5.83 -0.70
C ARG A 34 9.50 -5.91 -2.23
N PHE A 35 9.91 -7.06 -2.77
CA PHE A 35 10.05 -7.30 -4.22
C PHE A 35 8.92 -8.19 -4.78
N ASP A 36 7.89 -8.47 -3.98
CA ASP A 36 6.72 -9.21 -4.46
C ASP A 36 5.72 -8.20 -5.06
N GLU A 37 6.06 -7.65 -6.23
CA GLU A 37 5.19 -6.75 -7.01
C GLU A 37 3.80 -7.35 -7.20
N ARG A 38 3.70 -8.68 -7.19
CA ARG A 38 2.44 -9.42 -7.25
C ARG A 38 1.58 -9.17 -6.03
N TYR A 39 2.14 -9.08 -4.82
CA TYR A 39 1.38 -8.80 -3.60
C TYR A 39 0.79 -7.39 -3.63
N GLU A 40 1.61 -6.40 -3.99
CA GLU A 40 1.16 -5.00 -4.13
C GLU A 40 0.09 -4.87 -5.23
N THR A 41 0.30 -5.52 -6.38
CA THR A 41 -0.66 -5.52 -7.48
C THR A 41 -1.97 -6.21 -7.11
N VAL A 42 -1.91 -7.35 -6.42
CA VAL A 42 -3.12 -8.08 -5.98
C VAL A 42 -3.87 -7.27 -4.91
N HIS A 43 -3.17 -6.66 -3.95
CA HIS A 43 -3.82 -5.82 -2.93
C HIS A 43 -4.41 -4.53 -3.50
N ALA A 44 -3.72 -3.89 -4.46
CA ALA A 44 -4.25 -2.73 -5.17
C ALA A 44 -5.52 -3.10 -5.94
N LYS A 45 -5.49 -4.20 -6.72
CA LYS A 45 -6.67 -4.68 -7.45
C LYS A 45 -7.81 -5.11 -6.51
N ALA A 46 -7.50 -5.83 -5.44
CA ALA A 46 -8.48 -6.25 -4.45
C ALA A 46 -9.14 -5.05 -3.76
N ARG A 47 -8.38 -3.99 -3.45
CA ARG A 47 -8.92 -2.74 -2.90
C ARG A 47 -9.90 -2.09 -3.89
N THR A 48 -9.53 -1.95 -5.16
CA THR A 48 -10.40 -1.37 -6.19
C THR A 48 -11.69 -2.17 -6.38
N ILE A 49 -11.59 -3.51 -6.42
CA ILE A 49 -12.77 -4.39 -6.53
C ILE A 49 -13.65 -4.29 -5.29
N SER A 50 -13.05 -4.36 -4.10
CA SER A 50 -13.77 -4.22 -2.82
C SER A 50 -14.55 -2.91 -2.78
N TRP A 51 -13.95 -1.81 -3.22
CA TRP A 51 -14.59 -0.51 -3.28
C TRP A 51 -15.77 -0.47 -4.26
N GLY A 52 -15.60 -1.05 -5.45
CA GLY A 52 -16.69 -1.20 -6.41
C GLY A 52 -17.87 -1.97 -5.82
N ILE A 53 -17.60 -3.08 -5.12
CA ILE A 53 -18.61 -3.87 -4.41
C ILE A 53 -19.28 -3.02 -3.33
N THR A 54 -18.53 -2.27 -2.51
CA THR A 54 -19.10 -1.41 -1.46
C THR A 54 -20.05 -0.37 -2.03
N VAL A 55 -19.73 0.26 -3.17
CA VAL A 55 -20.63 1.21 -3.84
C VAL A 55 -21.91 0.53 -4.32
N ILE A 56 -21.82 -0.65 -4.92
CA ILE A 56 -22.99 -1.43 -5.35
C ILE A 56 -23.88 -1.78 -4.16
N VAL A 57 -23.29 -2.26 -3.06
CA VAL A 57 -24.02 -2.58 -1.84
C VAL A 57 -24.71 -1.34 -1.26
N LEU A 58 -24.02 -0.19 -1.20
CA LEU A 58 -24.61 1.07 -0.75
C LEU A 58 -25.80 1.50 -1.63
N ALA A 59 -25.72 1.30 -2.94
CA ALA A 59 -26.83 1.58 -3.86
C ALA A 59 -28.04 0.66 -3.59
N LEU A 60 -27.81 -0.63 -3.33
CA LEU A 60 -28.88 -1.56 -2.96
C LEU A 60 -29.50 -1.21 -1.60
N MET A 61 -28.67 -0.86 -0.61
CA MET A 61 -29.15 -0.38 0.69
C MET A 61 -29.98 0.90 0.55
N TRP A 62 -29.60 1.80 -0.35
CA TRP A 62 -30.39 3.00 -0.64
C TRP A 62 -31.77 2.65 -1.17
N LEU A 63 -31.85 1.77 -2.17
CA LEU A 63 -33.13 1.30 -2.72
C LEU A 63 -33.99 0.63 -1.65
N GLY A 64 -33.39 -0.21 -0.79
CA GLY A 64 -34.10 -0.83 0.34
C GLY A 64 -34.64 0.22 1.31
N ALA A 65 -33.79 1.13 1.77
CA ALA A 65 -34.18 2.17 2.72
C ALA A 65 -35.25 3.11 2.14
N LEU A 66 -35.23 3.41 0.83
CA LEU A 66 -36.27 4.17 0.14
C LEU A 66 -37.65 3.49 0.25
N ILE A 67 -37.69 2.17 0.15
CA ILE A 67 -38.94 1.39 0.20
C ILE A 67 -39.52 1.34 1.63
N PHE A 68 -38.67 1.18 2.64
CA PHE A 68 -39.13 0.92 4.02
C PHE A 68 -39.21 2.17 4.90
N GLU A 69 -38.28 3.11 4.78
CA GLU A 69 -38.12 4.22 5.73
C GLU A 69 -38.27 5.61 5.08
N GLY A 70 -38.41 5.65 3.75
CA GLY A 70 -38.64 6.87 2.99
C GLY A 70 -37.36 7.63 2.58
N ALA A 71 -37.55 8.63 1.72
CA ALA A 71 -36.45 9.29 1.01
C ALA A 71 -35.41 9.99 1.88
N SER A 72 -35.86 10.66 2.95
CA SER A 72 -34.98 11.47 3.81
C SER A 72 -33.97 10.62 4.58
N LEU A 73 -34.44 9.55 5.23
CA LEU A 73 -33.58 8.70 6.06
C LEU A 73 -32.64 7.85 5.19
N ALA A 74 -33.16 7.29 4.10
CA ALA A 74 -32.37 6.54 3.12
C ALA A 74 -31.20 7.35 2.57
N PHE A 75 -31.45 8.61 2.20
CA PHE A 75 -30.41 9.51 1.71
C PHE A 75 -29.34 9.78 2.77
N ILE A 76 -29.74 10.14 4.00
CA ILE A 76 -28.80 10.46 5.08
C ILE A 76 -27.87 9.28 5.40
N LEU A 77 -28.42 8.06 5.53
CA LEU A 77 -27.63 6.89 5.87
C LEU A 77 -26.62 6.55 4.78
N VAL A 78 -27.04 6.55 3.52
CA VAL A 78 -26.18 6.17 2.39
C VAL A 78 -25.14 7.24 2.11
N ALA A 79 -25.52 8.52 2.17
CA ALA A 79 -24.59 9.64 2.01
C ALA A 79 -23.53 9.65 3.12
N THR A 80 -23.94 9.38 4.36
CA THR A 80 -23.00 9.31 5.50
C THR A 80 -22.04 8.13 5.34
N ALA A 81 -22.54 6.94 5.01
CA ALA A 81 -21.70 5.77 4.80
C ALA A 81 -20.71 5.95 3.63
N TYR A 82 -21.17 6.54 2.53
CA TYR A 82 -20.32 6.89 1.40
C TYR A 82 -19.26 7.94 1.77
N GLY A 83 -19.65 8.97 2.54
CA GLY A 83 -18.74 9.99 3.06
C GLY A 83 -17.64 9.40 3.95
N ILE A 84 -18.00 8.50 4.87
CA ILE A 84 -17.04 7.78 5.73
C ILE A 84 -16.06 6.97 4.87
N MET A 85 -16.55 6.29 3.83
CA MET A 85 -15.70 5.54 2.89
C MET A 85 -14.65 6.46 2.24
N LEU A 86 -15.05 7.63 1.73
CA LEU A 86 -14.13 8.60 1.13
C LEU A 86 -13.12 9.18 2.14
N ILE A 87 -13.56 9.51 3.34
CA ILE A 87 -12.68 10.03 4.40
C ILE A 87 -11.66 8.96 4.81
N SER A 88 -12.09 7.71 4.99
CA SER A 88 -11.20 6.60 5.37
C SER A 88 -10.08 6.40 4.34
N TYR A 89 -10.37 6.59 3.07
CA TYR A 89 -9.38 6.55 2.00
C TYR A 89 -8.40 7.69 2.05
N ALA A 90 -8.91 8.93 2.17
CA ALA A 90 -8.05 10.11 2.25
C ALA A 90 -7.06 9.97 3.42
N VAL A 91 -7.54 9.50 4.57
CA VAL A 91 -6.69 9.20 5.74
C VAL A 91 -5.68 8.10 5.44
N ALA A 92 -6.10 7.00 4.83
CA ALA A 92 -5.21 5.89 4.49
C ALA A 92 -4.11 6.34 3.52
N VAL A 93 -4.45 7.09 2.47
CA VAL A 93 -3.50 7.67 1.51
C VAL A 93 -2.54 8.61 2.23
N PHE A 94 -3.03 9.50 3.08
CA PHE A 94 -2.18 10.44 3.81
C PHE A 94 -1.18 9.74 4.74
N ILE A 95 -1.58 8.67 5.43
CA ILE A 95 -0.71 7.89 6.31
C ILE A 95 0.33 7.10 5.50
N LEU A 96 -0.09 6.45 4.40
CA LEU A 96 0.79 5.64 3.57
C LEU A 96 1.77 6.49 2.75
N ASN A 97 1.34 7.65 2.25
CA ASN A 97 2.20 8.57 1.51
C ASN A 97 3.29 9.19 2.39
N ARG A 98 3.04 9.36 3.70
CA ARG A 98 4.09 9.79 4.64
C ARG A 98 5.14 8.72 4.96
N LYS A 99 4.92 7.47 4.56
CA LYS A 99 5.85 6.35 4.77
C LYS A 99 6.67 5.97 3.54
N LEU A 100 6.32 6.50 2.37
CA LEU A 100 7.08 6.38 1.11
C LEU A 100 8.09 7.54 1.01
#